data_AF-A0A7X4JCA9-F1
#
_entry.id   AF-A0A7X4JCA9-F1
#
_cell.length_a   1.000
_cell.length_b   1.000
_cell.length_c   1.000
_cell.angle_alpha   90.00
_cell.angle_beta   90.00
_cell.angle_gamma   90.00
#
_symmetry.space_group_name_H-M   'P 1'
#
loop_
_entity.id
_entity.type
_entity.pdbx_description
1 polymer ?
#
loop_
_entity_poly.entity_id
_entity_poly.type
_entity_poly.pdbx_seq_one_letter_code
_entity_poly.pdbx_strand_id
1 'polypeptide(L)'
;MIKRFSARTPMRPLWGLTLAAVFLTAQIPVNGFGQESSSARPNIVFIITDDMSWAHMGAYGSDEVDTPNLDRLALEGVIFDNAFVSTPSCTPSRASILTGRNGFELEEGATLWGYLPAKFPTYTGLLAERGYRVGATGKGWAPGFLIDRDVNPAGRPYNHIRVKPFGDRFESLAMSDIDYAANFEAFLDSTETDRPFVFWMGTYEPHRGYTPGVAAARGKDTAVATVPAFLPDMPAVREDINEYYAEIEHVDDHVGRVMEVLSQRGLQDNTMVVFTSDNGMPFPRAKATLYDYGTHMPLIVWWGDNIAGGQRIDEFASHTDIAPTFLEVAGVDAPPEMTGRSLLPLLTAEEPAQASRDAVYMYRERHGFYPGTGGM
;
A
#
# COMPACT_ATOMS: atom_id res chain seq x y z
N MET A 1 42.24 -65.07 -63.38
CA MET A 1 41.20 -64.97 -64.43
C MET A 1 40.97 -63.47 -64.70
N ILE A 2 41.91 -62.77 -65.36
CA ILE A 2 41.90 -62.31 -66.77
C ILE A 2 40.54 -61.81 -67.30
N LYS A 3 40.46 -60.48 -67.53
CA LYS A 3 39.89 -59.69 -68.67
C LYS A 3 39.18 -58.43 -68.14
N ARG A 4 39.68 -57.19 -68.28
CA ARG A 4 39.98 -56.30 -69.44
C ARG A 4 38.76 -55.67 -70.14
N PHE A 5 38.72 -54.32 -70.11
CA PHE A 5 38.27 -53.35 -71.15
C PHE A 5 36.76 -53.38 -71.53
N SER A 6 36.07 -52.34 -72.03
CA SER A 6 36.28 -50.93 -72.43
C SER A 6 34.97 -50.46 -73.11
N ALA A 7 34.80 -49.13 -73.26
CA ALA A 7 34.07 -48.38 -74.31
C ALA A 7 32.89 -47.55 -73.76
N ARG A 8 32.99 -46.21 -73.71
CA ARG A 8 32.92 -45.18 -74.78
C ARG A 8 31.48 -44.84 -75.22
N THR A 9 31.19 -43.57 -74.96
CA THR A 9 30.12 -42.60 -75.28
C THR A 9 29.39 -42.73 -76.63
N PRO A 10 28.23 -42.06 -76.77
CA PRO A 10 28.23 -40.86 -77.61
C PRO A 10 27.47 -39.64 -77.04
N MET A 11 27.93 -38.45 -77.44
CA MET A 11 27.30 -37.14 -77.28
C MET A 11 26.16 -36.90 -78.28
N ARG A 12 25.18 -36.06 -77.89
CA ARG A 12 24.61 -34.87 -78.61
C ARG A 12 23.13 -34.63 -78.17
N PRO A 13 22.52 -33.45 -78.38
CA PRO A 13 23.03 -32.07 -78.49
C PRO A 13 22.31 -31.08 -77.53
N LEU A 14 22.86 -29.87 -77.42
CA LEU A 14 22.29 -28.69 -76.74
C LEU A 14 20.99 -28.20 -77.41
N TRP A 15 19.97 -27.93 -76.60
CA TRP A 15 18.94 -26.92 -76.86
C TRP A 15 18.70 -26.13 -75.57
N GLY A 16 18.93 -24.81 -75.65
CA GLY A 16 18.77 -23.89 -74.54
C GLY A 16 17.31 -23.64 -74.21
N LEU A 17 17.02 -23.50 -72.92
CA LEU A 17 15.80 -22.88 -72.42
C LEU A 17 16.18 -21.98 -71.25
N THR A 18 16.14 -20.69 -71.57
CA THR A 18 15.91 -19.49 -70.76
C THR A 18 15.69 -19.68 -69.26
N LEU A 19 16.54 -19.01 -68.47
CA LEU A 19 16.30 -18.70 -67.07
C LEU A 19 14.96 -17.98 -66.89
N ALA A 20 14.09 -18.53 -66.06
CA ALA A 20 13.11 -17.78 -65.29
C ALA A 20 13.26 -18.21 -63.83
N ALA A 21 14.13 -17.50 -63.10
CA ALA A 21 14.19 -17.61 -61.64
C ALA A 21 12.90 -16.99 -61.07
N VAL A 22 11.95 -17.83 -60.71
CA VAL A 22 10.81 -17.41 -59.88
C VAL A 22 11.37 -17.21 -58.47
N PHE A 23 11.68 -15.96 -58.12
CA PHE A 23 11.83 -15.57 -56.73
C PHE A 23 10.45 -15.63 -56.08
N LEU A 24 10.14 -16.77 -55.46
CA LEU A 24 9.06 -16.85 -54.49
C LEU A 24 9.53 -16.08 -53.25
N THR A 25 9.25 -14.78 -53.20
CA THR A 25 9.35 -14.02 -51.96
C THR A 25 8.23 -14.53 -51.05
N ALA A 26 8.58 -15.45 -50.15
CA ALA A 26 7.73 -15.75 -49.01
C ALA A 26 7.58 -14.43 -48.23
N GLN A 27 6.43 -13.76 -48.39
CA GLN A 27 6.04 -12.68 -47.52
C GLN A 27 5.81 -13.29 -46.15
N ILE A 28 6.84 -13.22 -45.30
CA ILE A 28 6.68 -13.38 -43.87
C ILE A 28 5.71 -12.27 -43.48
N PRO A 29 4.52 -12.58 -42.92
CA PRO A 29 3.70 -11.55 -42.33
C PRO A 29 4.56 -10.92 -41.24
N VAL A 30 4.93 -9.66 -41.45
CA VAL A 30 5.40 -8.79 -40.38
C VAL A 30 4.18 -8.61 -39.49
N ASN A 31 3.93 -9.59 -38.63
CA ASN A 31 3.14 -9.37 -37.44
C ASN A 31 3.75 -8.13 -36.80
N GLY A 32 2.94 -7.08 -36.71
CA GLY A 32 3.36 -5.84 -36.09
C GLY A 32 4.08 -6.19 -34.80
N PHE A 33 5.28 -5.65 -34.64
CA PHE A 33 5.92 -5.57 -33.35
C PHE A 33 4.89 -4.89 -32.45
N GLY A 34 4.15 -5.70 -31.67
CA GLY A 34 3.65 -5.22 -30.41
C GLY A 34 4.87 -4.66 -29.72
N GLN A 35 4.81 -3.38 -29.33
CA GLN A 35 5.75 -2.90 -28.34
C GLN A 35 5.66 -3.89 -27.18
N GLU A 36 6.68 -4.73 -27.00
CA GLU A 36 7.02 -5.18 -25.67
C GLU A 36 7.17 -3.88 -24.89
N SER A 37 6.14 -3.55 -24.12
CA SER A 37 6.24 -2.61 -23.02
C SER A 37 7.47 -3.06 -22.25
N SER A 38 8.57 -2.32 -22.36
CA SER A 38 9.65 -2.44 -21.39
C SER A 38 8.94 -2.17 -20.07
N SER A 39 8.68 -3.20 -19.27
CA SER A 39 7.80 -3.10 -18.11
C SER A 39 8.35 -1.98 -17.22
N ALA A 40 7.75 -0.80 -17.32
CA ALA A 40 8.19 0.35 -16.57
C ALA A 40 8.08 -0.05 -15.10
N ARG A 41 9.10 0.24 -14.30
CA ARG A 41 9.05 -0.14 -12.89
C ARG A 41 7.78 0.46 -12.27
N PRO A 42 6.98 -0.32 -11.53
CA PRO A 42 5.69 0.15 -11.05
C PRO A 42 5.83 1.30 -10.06
N ASN A 43 4.87 2.21 -10.07
CA ASN A 43 4.67 3.19 -9.01
C ASN A 43 3.95 2.53 -7.83
N ILE A 44 4.13 3.09 -6.63
CA ILE A 44 3.50 2.60 -5.40
C ILE A 44 2.86 3.78 -4.68
N VAL A 45 1.56 3.67 -4.38
CA VAL A 45 0.86 4.56 -3.45
C VAL A 45 0.48 3.73 -2.23
N PHE A 46 1.04 4.07 -1.08
CA PHE A 46 0.74 3.43 0.18
C PHE A 46 -0.10 4.36 1.05
N ILE A 47 -1.37 4.03 1.21
CA ILE A 47 -2.35 4.77 2.01
C ILE A 47 -2.46 4.08 3.37
N ILE A 48 -2.25 4.84 4.44
CA ILE A 48 -2.26 4.32 5.80
C ILE A 48 -2.96 5.27 6.75
N THR A 49 -3.95 4.75 7.48
CA THR A 49 -4.66 5.52 8.50
C THR A 49 -4.01 5.42 9.87
N ASP A 50 -4.38 6.34 10.76
CA ASP A 50 -3.98 6.33 12.17
C ASP A 50 -5.20 5.92 13.00
N ASP A 51 -5.18 4.71 13.55
CA ASP A 51 -6.21 4.15 14.44
C ASP A 51 -7.51 3.65 13.78
N MET A 52 -7.44 2.89 12.68
CA MET A 52 -8.61 2.25 12.05
C MET A 52 -8.59 0.73 12.21
N SER A 53 -9.51 0.18 13.01
CA SER A 53 -9.72 -1.28 13.07
C SER A 53 -10.34 -1.80 11.76
N TRP A 54 -10.04 -3.07 11.43
CA TRP A 54 -10.51 -3.74 10.20
C TRP A 54 -12.04 -3.72 10.03
N ALA A 55 -12.79 -3.78 11.14
CA ALA A 55 -14.23 -4.02 11.14
C ALA A 55 -15.09 -2.83 10.66
N HIS A 56 -14.51 -1.66 10.41
CA HIS A 56 -15.26 -0.42 10.18
C HIS A 56 -15.20 0.04 8.70
N MET A 57 -15.38 -0.91 7.78
CA MET A 57 -15.34 -0.68 6.34
C MET A 57 -16.29 -1.65 5.64
N GLY A 58 -16.98 -1.21 4.59
CA GLY A 58 -18.00 -2.00 3.89
C GLY A 58 -17.45 -3.31 3.32
N ALA A 59 -16.23 -3.32 2.77
CA ALA A 59 -15.60 -4.55 2.26
C ALA A 59 -15.26 -5.60 3.35
N TYR A 60 -15.28 -5.20 4.62
CA TYR A 60 -15.20 -6.09 5.79
C TYR A 60 -16.56 -6.34 6.46
N GLY A 61 -17.66 -5.89 5.84
CA GLY A 61 -19.04 -6.18 6.26
C GLY A 61 -19.70 -5.12 7.14
N SER A 62 -19.10 -3.94 7.30
CA SER A 62 -19.73 -2.82 8.01
C SER A 62 -20.84 -2.18 7.17
N ASP A 63 -22.01 -1.93 7.77
CA ASP A 63 -23.10 -1.13 7.19
C ASP A 63 -23.27 0.24 7.87
N GLU A 64 -22.36 0.60 8.79
CA GLU A 64 -22.44 1.82 9.60
C GLU A 64 -21.50 2.95 9.13
N VAL A 65 -20.56 2.60 8.25
CA VAL A 65 -19.53 3.51 7.72
C VAL A 65 -19.58 3.49 6.21
N ASP A 66 -19.80 4.65 5.60
CA ASP A 66 -19.90 4.78 4.14
C ASP A 66 -18.49 4.88 3.54
N THR A 67 -17.94 3.74 3.09
CA THR A 67 -16.59 3.67 2.49
C THR A 67 -16.61 3.26 1.01
N PRO A 68 -17.37 3.95 0.12
CA PRO A 68 -17.58 3.49 -1.25
C PRO A 68 -16.28 3.42 -2.07
N ASN A 69 -15.29 4.26 -1.80
CA ASN A 69 -14.04 4.25 -2.56
C ASN A 69 -13.13 3.09 -2.13
N LEU A 70 -13.03 2.82 -0.84
CA LEU A 70 -12.32 1.66 -0.29
C LEU A 70 -13.00 0.35 -0.68
N ASP A 71 -14.34 0.32 -0.66
CA ASP A 71 -15.12 -0.85 -1.07
C ASP A 71 -14.91 -1.15 -2.56
N ARG A 72 -14.86 -0.11 -3.38
CA ARG A 72 -14.49 -0.24 -4.79
C ARG A 72 -13.05 -0.71 -4.97
N LEU A 73 -12.11 -0.16 -4.20
CA LEU A 73 -10.70 -0.57 -4.23
C LEU A 73 -10.54 -2.06 -3.90
N ALA A 74 -11.30 -2.56 -2.92
CA ALA A 74 -11.35 -3.97 -2.55
C ALA A 74 -12.03 -4.83 -3.61
N LEU A 75 -13.14 -4.37 -4.19
CA LEU A 75 -13.88 -5.10 -5.23
C LEU A 75 -13.06 -5.26 -6.51
N GLU A 76 -12.27 -4.25 -6.88
CA GLU A 76 -11.40 -4.25 -8.05
C GLU A 76 -10.00 -4.81 -7.75
N GLY A 77 -9.69 -5.09 -6.48
CA GLY A 77 -8.38 -5.55 -6.02
C GLY A 77 -8.47 -6.84 -5.20
N VAL A 78 -7.56 -6.96 -4.24
CA VAL A 78 -7.44 -8.09 -3.33
C VAL A 78 -7.58 -7.58 -1.90
N ILE A 79 -8.38 -8.26 -1.08
CA ILE A 79 -8.55 -7.99 0.36
C ILE A 79 -8.01 -9.16 1.18
N PHE A 80 -7.34 -8.87 2.30
CA PHE A 80 -6.84 -9.89 3.23
C PHE A 80 -7.73 -9.99 4.46
N ASP A 81 -8.25 -11.18 4.75
CA ASP A 81 -9.10 -11.44 5.92
C ASP A 81 -8.33 -11.56 7.23
N ASN A 82 -7.00 -11.70 7.15
CA ASN A 82 -6.11 -11.99 8.27
C ASN A 82 -4.83 -11.14 8.20
N ALA A 83 -4.96 -9.81 8.27
CA ALA A 83 -3.82 -8.89 8.23
C ALA A 83 -3.53 -8.27 9.61
N PHE A 84 -2.32 -8.46 10.14
CA PHE A 84 -1.99 -8.06 11.51
C PHE A 84 -0.79 -7.10 11.58
N VAL A 85 -0.87 -6.13 12.49
CA VAL A 85 0.29 -5.30 12.88
C VAL A 85 1.36 -6.17 13.56
N SER A 86 2.63 -5.80 13.42
CA SER A 86 3.66 -6.36 14.32
C SER A 86 3.54 -5.78 15.74
N THR A 87 3.09 -4.52 15.85
CA THR A 87 2.95 -3.81 17.12
C THR A 87 1.72 -2.90 17.11
N PRO A 88 0.81 -2.98 18.10
CA PRO A 88 -0.44 -2.21 18.11
C PRO A 88 -0.25 -0.75 18.58
N SER A 89 0.69 -0.01 17.99
CA SER A 89 0.99 1.39 18.31
C SER A 89 1.64 2.10 17.12
N CYS A 90 1.38 3.40 16.93
CA CYS A 90 1.72 4.14 15.70
C CYS A 90 3.20 4.04 15.29
N THR A 91 4.12 4.58 16.10
CA THR A 91 5.56 4.64 15.80
C THR A 91 6.18 3.25 15.54
N PRO A 92 6.02 2.24 16.42
CA PRO A 92 6.58 0.91 16.19
C PRO A 92 5.93 0.16 15.03
N SER A 93 4.62 0.31 14.82
CA SER A 93 3.94 -0.32 13.68
C SER A 93 4.48 0.22 12.36
N ARG A 94 4.54 1.55 12.24
CA ARG A 94 5.11 2.21 11.05
C ARG A 94 6.58 1.86 10.85
N ALA A 95 7.36 1.73 11.92
CA ALA A 95 8.74 1.24 11.82
C ALA A 95 8.81 -0.17 11.24
N SER A 96 7.90 -1.07 11.67
CA SER A 96 7.82 -2.44 11.19
C SER A 96 7.43 -2.50 9.70
N ILE A 97 6.46 -1.67 9.28
CA ILE A 97 6.07 -1.49 7.87
C ILE A 97 7.25 -1.00 7.04
N LEU A 98 7.93 0.05 7.50
CA LEU A 98 9.01 0.70 6.76
C LEU A 98 10.24 -0.19 6.59
N THR A 99 10.55 -1.00 7.60
CA THR A 99 11.76 -1.82 7.63
C THR A 99 11.52 -3.27 7.23
N GLY A 100 10.28 -3.74 7.21
CA GLY A 100 9.96 -5.15 6.98
C GLY A 100 10.42 -6.08 8.10
N ARG A 101 10.54 -5.55 9.33
CA ARG A 101 11.05 -6.25 10.52
C ARG A 101 10.08 -6.14 11.67
N ASN A 102 10.16 -7.07 12.60
CA ASN A 102 9.32 -7.00 13.79
C ASN A 102 9.76 -5.87 14.72
N GLY A 103 8.82 -5.31 15.48
CA GLY A 103 9.12 -4.24 16.45
C GLY A 103 10.27 -4.60 17.41
N PHE A 104 10.31 -5.82 17.94
CA PHE A 104 11.37 -6.24 18.86
C PHE A 104 12.79 -6.30 18.25
N GLU A 105 12.93 -6.14 16.92
CA GLU A 105 14.22 -6.07 16.22
C GLU A 105 14.74 -4.63 16.05
N LEU A 106 13.92 -3.62 16.37
CA LEU A 106 14.12 -2.23 15.93
C LEU A 106 14.64 -1.27 17.02
N GLU A 107 15.03 -1.79 18.17
CA GLU A 107 15.56 -0.98 19.30
C GLU A 107 14.61 0.20 19.61
N GLU A 108 15.14 1.42 19.70
CA GLU A 108 14.34 2.64 19.93
C GLU A 108 13.30 2.94 18.83
N GLY A 109 13.45 2.33 17.64
CA GLY A 109 12.46 2.43 16.56
C GLY A 109 11.13 1.78 16.92
N ALA A 110 11.13 0.90 17.92
CA ALA A 110 9.95 0.26 18.47
C ALA A 110 9.33 1.01 19.66
N THR A 111 9.88 2.15 20.05
CA THR A 111 9.37 2.96 21.15
C THR A 111 8.49 4.09 20.61
N LEU A 112 7.30 4.28 21.19
CA LEU A 112 6.50 5.48 20.90
C LEU A 112 7.27 6.71 21.38
N TRP A 113 7.44 7.73 20.54
CA TRP A 113 8.35 8.86 20.77
C TRP A 113 9.83 8.47 20.81
N GLY A 114 10.21 7.32 20.25
CA GLY A 114 11.61 6.92 20.06
C GLY A 114 12.27 7.59 18.86
N TYR A 115 13.43 7.07 18.47
CA TYR A 115 14.11 7.40 17.20
C TYR A 115 14.28 6.11 16.40
N LEU A 116 14.17 6.15 15.06
CA LEU A 116 14.43 4.97 14.21
C LEU A 116 15.86 5.02 13.67
N PRO A 117 16.80 4.22 14.19
CA PRO A 117 18.19 4.24 13.76
C PRO A 117 18.37 4.12 12.24
N ALA A 118 19.30 4.88 11.68
CA ALA A 118 19.65 4.87 10.26
C ALA A 118 20.17 3.51 9.77
N LYS A 119 20.76 2.71 10.68
CA LYS A 119 21.24 1.34 10.40
C LYS A 119 20.12 0.37 9.99
N PHE A 120 18.86 0.69 10.27
CA PHE A 120 17.72 -0.11 9.82
C PHE A 120 17.27 0.41 8.44
N PRO A 121 17.58 -0.26 7.34
CA PRO A 121 17.17 0.19 6.02
C PRO A 121 15.63 0.21 5.93
N THR A 122 15.09 1.21 5.24
CA THR A 122 13.66 1.29 4.94
C THR A 122 13.42 1.04 3.46
N TYR A 123 12.26 0.46 3.11
CA TYR A 123 11.93 0.20 1.70
C TYR A 123 11.97 1.49 0.87
N THR A 124 11.50 2.60 1.44
CA THR A 124 11.57 3.94 0.83
C THR A 124 13.01 4.37 0.51
N GLY A 125 13.95 4.16 1.44
CA GLY A 125 15.36 4.48 1.24
C GLY A 125 15.99 3.59 0.18
N LEU A 126 15.73 2.30 0.23
CA LEU A 126 16.22 1.33 -0.76
C LEU A 126 15.67 1.63 -2.17
N LEU A 127 14.40 2.01 -2.29
CA LEU A 127 13.81 2.43 -3.57
C LEU A 127 14.42 3.75 -4.06
N ALA A 128 14.67 4.72 -3.16
CA ALA A 128 15.32 5.98 -3.51
C ALA A 128 16.71 5.77 -4.11
N GLU A 129 17.51 4.86 -3.53
CA GLU A 129 18.83 4.45 -4.05
C GLU A 129 18.73 3.84 -5.46
N ARG A 130 17.59 3.24 -5.81
CA ARG A 130 17.30 2.71 -7.15
C ARG A 130 16.60 3.73 -8.06
N GLY A 131 16.58 5.00 -7.68
CA GLY A 131 16.05 6.05 -8.53
C GLY A 131 14.53 6.21 -8.47
N TYR A 132 13.85 5.69 -7.45
CA TYR A 132 12.47 6.10 -7.18
C TYR A 132 12.43 7.52 -6.63
N ARG A 133 11.35 8.24 -6.92
CA ARG A 133 10.96 9.44 -6.16
C ARG A 133 10.22 9.00 -4.91
N VAL A 134 10.52 9.61 -3.77
CA VAL A 134 9.91 9.28 -2.48
C VAL A 134 9.23 10.50 -1.90
N GLY A 135 7.89 10.48 -1.90
CA GLY A 135 7.06 11.53 -1.32
C GLY A 135 6.21 11.00 -0.18
N ALA A 136 5.79 11.89 0.71
CA ALA A 136 4.81 11.58 1.74
C ALA A 136 3.85 12.75 1.95
N THR A 137 2.65 12.49 2.46
CA THR A 137 1.74 13.50 3.02
C THR A 137 1.17 13.02 4.35
N GLY A 138 0.73 13.96 5.17
CA GLY A 138 0.22 13.76 6.51
C GLY A 138 1.27 13.19 7.47
N LYS A 139 0.90 12.13 8.18
CA LYS A 139 1.68 11.42 9.19
C LYS A 139 2.60 10.41 8.52
N GLY A 140 3.91 10.68 8.50
CA GLY A 140 4.94 9.70 8.10
C GLY A 140 5.22 8.68 9.21
N TRP A 141 6.50 8.38 9.46
CA TRP A 141 6.92 7.75 10.72
C TRP A 141 6.85 8.77 11.86
N ALA A 142 5.83 8.67 12.71
CA ALA A 142 5.55 9.59 13.80
C ALA A 142 4.64 8.93 14.88
N PRO A 143 4.59 9.45 16.11
CA PRO A 143 5.42 10.52 16.65
C PRO A 143 6.79 9.99 17.10
N GLY A 144 7.86 10.40 16.43
CA GLY A 144 9.23 9.98 16.75
C GLY A 144 10.21 11.07 16.36
N PHE A 145 11.45 10.95 16.82
CA PHE A 145 12.50 11.93 16.57
C PHE A 145 13.42 11.45 15.45
N LEU A 146 13.79 12.37 14.57
CA LEU A 146 14.85 12.13 13.59
C LEU A 146 16.17 12.56 14.21
N ILE A 147 17.10 11.62 14.42
CA ILE A 147 18.41 11.89 15.03
C ILE A 147 19.53 11.73 14.00
N ASP A 148 19.57 10.58 13.33
CA ASP A 148 20.59 10.21 12.34
C ASP A 148 20.01 10.11 10.91
N ARG A 149 18.85 10.74 10.68
CA ARG A 149 18.17 10.83 9.38
C ARG A 149 17.77 12.27 9.10
N ASP A 150 18.03 12.74 7.88
CA ASP A 150 17.68 14.11 7.47
C ASP A 150 16.22 14.25 7.02
N VAL A 151 15.60 13.14 6.60
CA VAL A 151 14.25 13.10 6.06
C VAL A 151 13.45 12.05 6.82
N ASN A 152 12.14 12.28 6.98
CA ASN A 152 11.25 11.28 7.55
C ASN A 152 11.38 9.97 6.76
N PRO A 153 11.52 8.81 7.42
CA PRO A 153 11.68 7.53 6.72
C PRO A 153 10.53 7.19 5.77
N ALA A 154 9.33 7.75 5.95
CA ALA A 154 8.22 7.59 5.00
C ALA A 154 8.40 8.38 3.69
N GLY A 155 9.27 9.39 3.66
CA GLY A 155 9.50 10.25 2.50
C GLY A 155 9.52 11.74 2.84
N ARG A 156 9.83 12.57 1.83
CA ARG A 156 9.79 14.02 1.98
C ARG A 156 8.33 14.49 2.07
N PRO A 157 7.94 15.29 3.08
CA PRO A 157 6.56 15.66 3.29
C PRO A 157 6.08 16.74 2.30
N TYR A 158 4.88 16.52 1.75
CA TYR A 158 4.05 17.43 0.98
C TYR A 158 2.80 17.69 1.84
N ASN A 159 2.83 18.76 2.64
CA ASN A 159 1.75 19.14 3.58
C ASN A 159 1.38 20.62 3.45
N HIS A 160 1.63 21.21 2.29
CA HIS A 160 1.55 22.66 2.08
C HIS A 160 0.19 23.10 1.52
N ILE A 161 -0.52 22.20 0.83
CA ILE A 161 -1.90 22.44 0.42
C ILE A 161 -2.83 22.05 1.57
N ARG A 162 -3.73 22.98 1.91
CA ARG A 162 -4.66 22.83 3.03
C ARG A 162 -6.08 23.18 2.60
N VAL A 163 -7.05 22.47 3.16
CA VAL A 163 -8.50 22.67 2.95
C VAL A 163 -9.22 22.43 4.26
N LYS A 164 -10.27 23.20 4.55
CA LYS A 164 -11.16 22.91 5.67
C LYS A 164 -12.19 21.87 5.22
N PRO A 165 -12.20 20.62 5.73
CA PRO A 165 -13.09 19.57 5.23
C PRO A 165 -14.58 19.94 5.25
N PHE A 166 -14.99 20.77 6.21
CA PHE A 166 -16.37 21.25 6.37
C PHE A 166 -16.52 22.78 6.20
N GLY A 167 -15.58 23.42 5.50
CA GLY A 167 -15.58 24.88 5.35
C GLY A 167 -15.58 25.59 6.71
N ASP A 168 -16.47 26.56 6.88
CA ASP A 168 -16.61 27.34 8.13
C ASP A 168 -17.71 26.80 9.06
N ARG A 169 -18.19 25.57 8.84
CA ARG A 169 -19.27 24.96 9.67
C ARG A 169 -18.84 24.75 11.12
N PHE A 170 -17.54 24.58 11.36
CA PHE A 170 -16.97 24.36 12.69
C PHE A 170 -15.87 25.40 12.96
N GLU A 171 -15.83 25.93 14.19
CA GLU A 171 -14.79 26.87 14.62
C GLU A 171 -13.41 26.19 14.71
N SER A 172 -13.39 24.94 15.15
CA SER A 172 -12.21 24.09 15.16
C SER A 172 -12.59 22.66 14.78
N LEU A 173 -11.73 22.04 13.97
CA LEU A 173 -11.84 20.64 13.56
C LEU A 173 -10.66 19.88 14.13
N ALA A 174 -10.93 18.66 14.59
CA ALA A 174 -9.89 17.73 14.97
C ALA A 174 -9.31 16.98 13.75
N MET A 175 -10.13 16.73 12.72
CA MET A 175 -9.66 16.40 11.37
C MET A 175 -8.58 17.39 10.92
N SER A 176 -7.55 16.87 10.31
CA SER A 176 -6.50 17.65 9.67
C SER A 176 -7.08 18.56 8.59
N ASP A 177 -6.47 19.73 8.45
CA ASP A 177 -6.71 20.61 7.32
C ASP A 177 -5.76 20.30 6.14
N ILE A 178 -4.91 19.27 6.22
CA ILE A 178 -4.03 18.87 5.12
C ILE A 178 -4.87 18.20 4.03
N ASP A 179 -4.83 18.75 2.82
CA ASP A 179 -5.45 18.08 1.68
C ASP A 179 -4.50 17.00 1.14
N TYR A 180 -4.64 15.77 1.61
CA TYR A 180 -3.72 14.68 1.27
C TYR A 180 -3.67 14.40 -0.24
N ALA A 181 -4.83 14.37 -0.89
CA ALA A 181 -4.92 14.07 -2.33
C ALA A 181 -4.34 15.20 -3.19
N ALA A 182 -4.59 16.47 -2.83
CA ALA A 182 -3.98 17.59 -3.54
C ALA A 182 -2.46 17.65 -3.32
N ASN A 183 -1.97 17.27 -2.13
CA ASN A 183 -0.52 17.20 -1.91
C ASN A 183 0.14 16.02 -2.66
N PHE A 184 -0.58 14.90 -2.86
CA PHE A 184 -0.14 13.85 -3.78
C PHE A 184 -0.05 14.37 -5.22
N GLU A 185 -1.05 15.11 -5.67
CA GLU A 185 -1.03 15.74 -6.98
C GLU A 185 0.15 16.72 -7.14
N ALA A 186 0.39 17.57 -6.14
CA ALA A 186 1.53 18.47 -6.11
C ALA A 186 2.89 17.73 -6.10
N PHE A 187 2.96 16.55 -5.50
CA PHE A 187 4.12 15.69 -5.62
C PHE A 187 4.33 15.25 -7.08
N LEU A 188 3.28 14.80 -7.76
CA LEU A 188 3.36 14.38 -9.17
C LEU A 188 3.82 15.52 -10.09
N ASP A 189 3.42 16.76 -9.82
CA ASP A 189 3.79 17.97 -10.58
C ASP A 189 5.26 18.42 -10.44
N SER A 190 6.03 17.81 -9.53
CA SER A 190 7.46 18.14 -9.40
C SER A 190 8.26 17.76 -10.66
N THR A 191 9.41 18.43 -10.88
CA THR A 191 10.18 18.44 -12.15
C THR A 191 10.82 17.11 -12.58
N GLU A 192 10.52 15.99 -11.92
CA GLU A 192 11.13 14.67 -12.15
C GLU A 192 10.09 13.63 -12.62
N THR A 193 9.29 13.94 -13.64
CA THR A 193 8.10 13.14 -14.02
C THR A 193 8.41 11.74 -14.58
N ASP A 194 9.60 11.52 -15.15
CA ASP A 194 9.91 10.28 -15.89
C ASP A 194 10.46 9.15 -15.00
N ARG A 195 10.51 9.36 -13.68
CA ARG A 195 10.99 8.37 -12.69
C ARG A 195 9.81 7.71 -11.99
N PRO A 196 9.89 6.40 -11.67
CA PRO A 196 8.87 5.75 -10.86
C PRO A 196 8.85 6.38 -9.45
N PHE A 197 7.72 6.28 -8.77
CA PHE A 197 7.56 6.86 -7.44
C PHE A 197 7.01 5.88 -6.42
N VAL A 198 7.32 6.16 -5.16
CA VAL A 198 6.64 5.66 -3.98
C VAL A 198 6.09 6.85 -3.22
N PHE A 199 4.81 6.80 -2.89
CA PHE A 199 4.13 7.88 -2.17
C PHE A 199 3.42 7.33 -0.93
N TRP A 200 3.79 7.84 0.24
CA TRP A 200 3.16 7.53 1.52
C TRP A 200 2.06 8.55 1.81
N MET A 201 0.80 8.14 1.79
CA MET A 201 -0.32 8.95 2.28
C MET A 201 -0.70 8.47 3.67
N GLY A 202 -0.18 9.13 4.70
CA GLY A 202 -0.52 8.79 6.08
C GLY A 202 -1.55 9.75 6.64
N THR A 203 -2.81 9.34 6.79
CA THR A 203 -3.83 10.23 7.36
C THR A 203 -3.65 10.34 8.87
N TYR A 204 -4.01 11.48 9.46
CA TYR A 204 -4.14 11.61 10.91
C TYR A 204 -5.45 11.00 11.40
N GLU A 205 -6.42 10.86 10.50
CA GLU A 205 -7.74 10.34 10.77
C GLU A 205 -7.70 8.79 10.72
N PRO A 206 -8.48 8.10 11.57
CA PRO A 206 -9.40 8.61 12.59
C PRO A 206 -8.82 8.68 14.03
N HIS A 207 -7.57 9.14 14.19
CA HIS A 207 -6.92 9.27 15.50
C HIS A 207 -7.75 10.12 16.46
N ARG A 208 -7.67 9.82 17.75
CA ARG A 208 -8.54 10.45 18.76
C ARG A 208 -8.34 11.97 18.85
N GLY A 209 -9.48 12.61 19.11
CA GLY A 209 -9.74 14.04 19.05
C GLY A 209 -10.88 14.15 18.05
N TYR A 210 -12.12 14.16 18.52
CA TYR A 210 -13.28 14.20 17.63
C TYR A 210 -14.05 15.48 17.86
N THR A 211 -14.40 16.18 16.77
CA THR A 211 -15.20 17.41 16.85
C THR A 211 -16.67 17.03 16.99
N PRO A 212 -17.37 17.45 18.06
CA PRO A 212 -18.79 17.15 18.19
C PRO A 212 -19.62 17.65 17.00
N GLY A 213 -20.45 16.76 16.46
CA GLY A 213 -21.37 17.04 15.36
C GLY A 213 -20.82 16.79 13.95
N VAL A 214 -19.59 16.27 13.77
CA VAL A 214 -19.06 15.97 12.42
C VAL A 214 -19.78 14.79 11.77
N ALA A 215 -20.20 13.80 12.54
CA ALA A 215 -21.02 12.68 12.08
C ALA A 215 -22.40 13.12 11.62
N ALA A 216 -23.07 13.93 12.44
CA ALA A 216 -24.33 14.57 12.04
C ALA A 216 -24.14 15.47 10.82
N ALA A 217 -22.96 16.09 10.67
CA ALA A 217 -22.62 16.88 9.49
C ALA A 217 -22.48 16.07 8.21
N ARG A 218 -22.06 14.81 8.32
CA ARG A 218 -22.10 13.80 7.25
C ARG A 218 -23.46 13.12 7.10
N GLY A 219 -24.46 13.47 7.91
CA GLY A 219 -25.82 12.93 7.81
C GLY A 219 -26.04 11.64 8.60
N LYS A 220 -25.12 11.24 9.48
CA LYS A 220 -25.29 10.07 10.35
C LYS A 220 -26.31 10.31 11.47
N ASP A 221 -27.04 9.25 11.83
CA ASP A 221 -27.82 9.21 13.06
C ASP A 221 -26.91 8.82 14.23
N THR A 222 -26.48 9.81 15.02
CA THR A 222 -25.54 9.62 16.13
C THR A 222 -26.12 8.82 17.30
N ALA A 223 -27.44 8.56 17.31
CA ALA A 223 -28.07 7.73 18.33
C ALA A 223 -27.88 6.22 18.10
N VAL A 224 -27.46 5.82 16.90
CA VAL A 224 -27.34 4.43 16.46
C VAL A 224 -25.88 4.13 16.12
N ALA A 225 -25.29 3.16 16.82
CA ALA A 225 -23.99 2.58 16.49
C ALA A 225 -23.90 1.19 17.12
N THR A 226 -23.25 0.24 16.46
CA THR A 226 -22.83 -1.03 17.06
C THR A 226 -21.71 -0.73 18.05
N VAL A 227 -22.02 -0.83 19.34
CA VAL A 227 -21.03 -0.65 20.40
C VAL A 227 -20.32 -1.99 20.65
N PRO A 228 -18.98 -2.08 20.48
CA PRO A 228 -18.23 -3.27 20.85
C PRO A 228 -18.53 -3.69 22.30
N ALA A 229 -18.73 -4.99 22.55
CA ALA A 229 -19.21 -5.51 23.83
C ALA A 229 -18.31 -5.19 25.04
N PHE A 230 -17.07 -4.73 24.80
CA PHE A 230 -16.14 -4.31 25.83
C PHE A 230 -16.25 -2.82 26.21
N LEU A 231 -17.14 -2.06 25.55
CA LEU A 231 -17.49 -0.67 25.86
C LEU A 231 -18.89 -0.60 26.47
N PRO A 232 -19.17 0.39 27.34
CA PRO A 232 -20.51 0.60 27.85
C PRO A 232 -21.41 1.14 26.74
N ASP A 233 -22.52 0.46 26.48
CA ASP A 233 -23.50 0.90 25.50
C ASP A 233 -24.36 2.05 26.07
N MET A 234 -23.98 3.29 25.75
CA MET A 234 -24.64 4.51 26.21
C MET A 234 -24.59 5.60 25.13
N PRO A 235 -25.50 6.59 25.15
CA PRO A 235 -25.60 7.60 24.09
C PRO A 235 -24.27 8.29 23.75
N ALA A 236 -23.49 8.69 24.76
CA ALA A 236 -22.19 9.33 24.55
C ALA A 236 -21.16 8.44 23.85
N VAL A 237 -21.21 7.11 24.03
CA VAL A 237 -20.30 6.16 23.36
C VAL A 237 -20.73 5.95 21.90
N ARG A 238 -22.03 5.88 21.63
CA ARG A 238 -22.54 5.79 20.25
C ARG A 238 -22.24 7.05 19.45
N GLU A 239 -22.36 8.22 20.08
CA GLU A 239 -21.96 9.49 19.49
C GLU A 239 -20.46 9.49 19.18
N ASP A 240 -19.60 9.15 20.14
CA ASP A 240 -18.13 9.10 19.98
C ASP A 240 -17.69 8.10 18.88
N ILE A 241 -18.38 6.96 18.74
CA ILE A 241 -18.16 6.00 17.64
C ILE A 241 -18.58 6.58 16.29
N ASN A 242 -19.71 7.29 16.24
CA ASN A 242 -20.17 7.93 15.00
C ASN A 242 -19.22 9.06 14.55
N GLU A 243 -18.67 9.84 15.48
CA GLU A 243 -17.66 10.85 15.14
C GLU A 243 -16.39 10.19 14.58
N TYR A 244 -15.98 9.06 15.17
CA TYR A 244 -14.92 8.22 14.62
C TYR A 244 -15.24 7.69 13.20
N TYR A 245 -16.47 7.27 12.93
CA TYR A 245 -16.88 6.85 11.59
C TYR A 245 -16.80 7.99 10.57
N ALA A 246 -17.18 9.20 10.96
CA ALA A 246 -17.11 10.37 10.08
C ALA A 246 -15.68 10.72 9.64
N GLU A 247 -14.69 10.41 10.49
CA GLU A 247 -13.26 10.54 10.20
C GLU A 247 -12.79 9.46 9.20
N ILE A 248 -13.30 8.22 9.30
CA ILE A 248 -13.03 7.18 8.30
C ILE A 248 -13.59 7.56 6.93
N GLU A 249 -14.81 8.10 6.88
CA GLU A 249 -15.41 8.55 5.61
C GLU A 249 -14.63 9.72 5.00
N HIS A 250 -14.00 10.55 5.82
CA HIS A 250 -13.08 11.58 5.33
C HIS A 250 -11.83 10.99 4.69
N VAL A 251 -11.27 9.90 5.23
CA VAL A 251 -10.20 9.15 4.58
C VAL A 251 -10.67 8.58 3.24
N ASP A 252 -11.87 7.99 3.20
CA ASP A 252 -12.44 7.41 1.98
C ASP A 252 -12.58 8.44 0.84
N ASP A 253 -13.02 9.66 1.16
CA ASP A 253 -13.07 10.78 0.20
C ASP A 253 -11.70 11.04 -0.44
N HIS A 254 -10.63 11.01 0.36
CA HIS A 254 -9.27 11.20 -0.15
C HIS A 254 -8.76 10.01 -0.95
N VAL A 255 -9.12 8.77 -0.59
CA VAL A 255 -8.82 7.57 -1.39
C VAL A 255 -9.43 7.70 -2.78
N GLY A 256 -10.70 8.09 -2.87
CA GLY A 256 -11.38 8.32 -4.15
C GLY A 256 -10.65 9.36 -5.02
N ARG A 257 -10.26 10.50 -4.42
CA ARG A 257 -9.52 11.55 -5.11
C ARG A 257 -8.13 11.11 -5.57
N VAL A 258 -7.41 10.29 -4.79
CA VAL A 258 -6.11 9.73 -5.21
C VAL A 258 -6.28 8.83 -6.43
N MET A 259 -7.28 7.95 -6.43
CA MET A 259 -7.59 7.10 -7.59
C MET A 259 -8.00 7.93 -8.82
N GLU A 260 -8.76 9.00 -8.62
CA GLU A 260 -9.11 9.94 -9.68
C GLU A 260 -7.87 10.62 -10.28
N VAL A 261 -6.95 11.11 -9.46
CA VAL A 261 -5.67 11.71 -9.92
C VAL A 261 -4.86 10.70 -10.74
N LEU A 262 -4.75 9.45 -10.29
CA LEU A 262 -4.04 8.40 -11.03
C LEU A 262 -4.68 8.12 -12.39
N SER A 263 -6.01 8.01 -12.44
CA SER A 263 -6.78 7.80 -13.67
C SER A 263 -6.62 8.98 -14.64
N GLN A 264 -6.85 10.21 -14.18
CA GLN A 264 -6.78 11.41 -15.01
C GLN A 264 -5.38 11.64 -15.61
N ARG A 265 -4.33 11.21 -14.89
CA ARG A 265 -2.94 11.32 -15.33
C ARG A 265 -2.44 10.11 -16.13
N GLY A 266 -3.28 9.10 -16.36
CA GLY A 266 -2.90 7.89 -17.08
C GLY A 266 -1.83 7.05 -16.36
N LEU A 267 -1.76 7.16 -15.03
CA LEU A 267 -0.78 6.46 -14.19
C LEU A 267 -1.35 5.18 -13.56
N GLN A 268 -2.67 5.01 -13.61
CA GLN A 268 -3.39 3.93 -12.92
C GLN A 268 -2.85 2.53 -13.29
N ASP A 269 -2.59 2.26 -14.58
CA ASP A 269 -2.23 0.93 -15.07
C ASP A 269 -0.84 0.46 -14.62
N ASN A 270 0.02 1.41 -14.20
CA ASN A 270 1.37 1.16 -13.71
C ASN A 270 1.53 1.51 -12.21
N THR A 271 0.44 1.64 -11.45
CA THR A 271 0.50 2.03 -10.04
C THR A 271 -0.16 0.98 -9.16
N MET A 272 0.61 0.40 -8.23
CA MET A 272 0.05 -0.38 -7.13
C MET A 272 -0.46 0.58 -6.06
N VAL A 273 -1.69 0.39 -5.60
CA VAL A 273 -2.29 1.13 -4.48
C VAL A 273 -2.55 0.15 -3.35
N VAL A 274 -2.01 0.43 -2.17
CA VAL A 274 -2.20 -0.39 -0.97
C VAL A 274 -2.81 0.46 0.12
N PHE A 275 -3.88 -0.04 0.74
CA PHE A 275 -4.55 0.59 1.87
C PHE A 275 -4.44 -0.27 3.13
N THR A 276 -4.12 0.36 4.26
CA THR A 276 -4.16 -0.26 5.60
C THR A 276 -4.39 0.78 6.70
N SER A 277 -4.47 0.34 7.95
CA SER A 277 -4.20 1.19 9.11
C SER A 277 -2.87 0.83 9.77
N ASP A 278 -2.32 1.69 10.63
CA ASP A 278 -1.12 1.36 11.42
C ASP A 278 -1.44 0.63 12.73
N ASN A 279 -2.65 0.81 13.28
CA ASN A 279 -3.13 0.15 14.49
C ASN A 279 -4.65 0.34 14.66
N GLY A 280 -5.20 -0.25 15.72
CA GLY A 280 -6.64 -0.30 15.95
C GLY A 280 -7.30 1.01 16.39
N MET A 281 -8.63 1.02 16.41
CA MET A 281 -9.45 2.14 16.90
C MET A 281 -8.97 2.67 18.26
N PRO A 282 -9.01 4.00 18.52
CA PRO A 282 -8.45 4.58 19.72
C PRO A 282 -9.45 4.57 20.88
N PHE A 283 -9.98 3.38 21.16
CA PHE A 283 -10.96 3.11 22.21
C PHE A 283 -10.38 2.14 23.24
N PRO A 284 -10.90 2.14 24.49
CA PRO A 284 -10.47 1.20 25.51
C PRO A 284 -10.48 -0.25 25.00
N ARG A 285 -9.42 -1.02 25.31
CA ARG A 285 -9.24 -2.42 24.90
C ARG A 285 -9.03 -2.66 23.39
N ALA A 286 -8.92 -1.62 22.56
CA ALA A 286 -8.51 -1.72 21.17
C ALA A 286 -7.03 -1.34 21.00
N LYS A 287 -6.71 -0.13 20.53
CA LYS A 287 -5.34 0.40 20.41
C LYS A 287 -4.46 0.09 21.62
N ALA A 288 -3.17 -0.17 21.36
CA ALA A 288 -2.17 -0.52 22.36
C ALA A 288 -2.51 -1.78 23.18
N THR A 289 -3.27 -2.72 22.61
CA THR A 289 -3.51 -4.05 23.18
C THR A 289 -3.26 -5.14 22.14
N LEU A 290 -3.12 -6.39 22.60
CA LEU A 290 -2.95 -7.56 21.73
C LEU A 290 -4.29 -8.24 21.39
N TYR A 291 -5.42 -7.53 21.55
CA TYR A 291 -6.72 -8.01 21.10
C TYR A 291 -6.92 -7.64 19.62
N ASP A 292 -7.83 -8.34 18.93
CA ASP A 292 -8.05 -8.17 17.49
C ASP A 292 -8.38 -6.73 17.11
N TYR A 293 -9.21 -6.03 17.89
CA TYR A 293 -9.50 -4.62 17.64
C TYR A 293 -8.27 -3.71 17.67
N GLY A 294 -7.20 -4.10 18.37
CA GLY A 294 -5.93 -3.39 18.42
C GLY A 294 -4.91 -3.81 17.36
N THR A 295 -5.07 -5.00 16.77
CA THR A 295 -4.01 -5.66 16.00
C THR A 295 -4.40 -6.14 14.60
N HIS A 296 -5.66 -6.50 14.38
CA HIS A 296 -6.20 -6.89 13.08
C HIS A 296 -6.60 -5.65 12.27
N MET A 297 -5.93 -5.42 11.15
CA MET A 297 -6.05 -4.23 10.32
C MET A 297 -6.73 -4.54 8.99
N PRO A 298 -7.43 -3.55 8.40
CA PRO A 298 -7.81 -3.69 7.02
C PRO A 298 -6.53 -3.73 6.16
N LEU A 299 -6.47 -4.63 5.18
CA LEU A 299 -5.44 -4.61 4.13
C LEU A 299 -6.09 -4.85 2.77
N ILE A 300 -5.92 -3.89 1.87
CA ILE A 300 -6.38 -3.96 0.47
C ILE A 300 -5.18 -3.69 -0.42
N VAL A 301 -5.05 -4.47 -1.50
CA VAL A 301 -4.09 -4.23 -2.57
C VAL A 301 -4.85 -4.14 -3.89
N TRP A 302 -4.68 -3.03 -4.59
CA TRP A 302 -5.21 -2.82 -5.94
C TRP A 302 -4.04 -2.60 -6.90
N TRP A 303 -4.09 -3.23 -8.08
CA TRP A 303 -3.04 -3.05 -9.08
C TRP A 303 -3.54 -3.22 -10.52
N GLY A 304 -4.79 -2.82 -10.77
CA GLY A 304 -5.43 -2.95 -12.09
C GLY A 304 -5.31 -4.37 -12.65
N ASP A 305 -5.00 -4.49 -13.94
CA ASP A 305 -4.88 -5.78 -14.64
C ASP A 305 -3.64 -6.61 -14.22
N ASN A 306 -2.78 -6.09 -13.34
CA ASN A 306 -1.61 -6.83 -12.85
C ASN A 306 -1.96 -7.88 -11.77
N ILE A 307 -3.16 -7.78 -11.18
CA ILE A 307 -3.69 -8.76 -10.21
C ILE A 307 -5.16 -9.05 -10.54
N ALA A 308 -5.64 -10.24 -10.21
CA ALA A 308 -7.06 -10.56 -10.39
C ALA A 308 -7.90 -9.87 -9.31
N GLY A 309 -8.76 -8.94 -9.72
CA GLY A 309 -9.66 -8.23 -8.82
C GLY A 309 -10.77 -9.09 -8.22
N GLY A 310 -11.33 -8.65 -7.11
CA GLY A 310 -12.44 -9.29 -6.40
C GLY A 310 -12.05 -10.50 -5.56
N GLN A 311 -10.75 -10.67 -5.28
CA GLN A 311 -10.25 -11.79 -4.49
C GLN A 311 -10.24 -11.47 -2.99
N ARG A 312 -10.57 -12.48 -2.17
CA ARG A 312 -10.31 -12.48 -0.73
C ARG A 312 -9.24 -13.51 -0.43
N ILE A 313 -8.25 -13.12 0.36
CA ILE A 313 -7.16 -13.99 0.82
C ILE A 313 -7.32 -14.20 2.32
N ASP A 314 -7.51 -15.46 2.72
CA ASP A 314 -7.65 -15.86 4.12
C ASP A 314 -6.31 -16.20 4.80
N GLU A 315 -5.20 -16.07 4.07
CA GLU A 315 -3.85 -16.28 4.58
C GLU A 315 -3.38 -15.19 5.55
N PHE A 316 -2.48 -15.58 6.46
CA PHE A 316 -1.91 -14.66 7.44
C PHE A 316 -0.91 -13.67 6.81
N ALA A 317 -1.32 -12.41 6.73
CA ALA A 317 -0.46 -11.27 6.42
C ALA A 317 0.01 -10.55 7.68
N SER A 318 1.26 -10.12 7.69
CA SER A 318 1.85 -9.26 8.72
C SER A 318 2.23 -7.93 8.07
N HIS A 319 2.13 -6.83 8.81
CA HIS A 319 2.64 -5.53 8.31
C HIS A 319 4.14 -5.52 7.99
N THR A 320 4.91 -6.45 8.55
CA THR A 320 6.31 -6.67 8.14
C THR A 320 6.44 -7.10 6.68
N ASP A 321 5.37 -7.61 6.07
CA ASP A 321 5.35 -8.12 4.70
C ASP A 321 5.24 -7.00 3.65
N ILE A 322 4.84 -5.80 4.06
CA ILE A 322 4.60 -4.66 3.15
C ILE A 322 5.91 -4.20 2.49
N ALA A 323 6.97 -3.96 3.27
CA ALA A 323 8.28 -3.57 2.74
C ALA A 323 8.85 -4.55 1.69
N PRO A 324 9.01 -5.86 1.98
CA PRO A 324 9.52 -6.80 0.99
C PRO A 324 8.61 -6.94 -0.23
N THR A 325 7.28 -6.78 -0.07
CA THR A 325 6.35 -6.74 -1.21
C THR A 325 6.67 -5.57 -2.14
N PHE A 326 6.82 -4.36 -1.60
CA PHE A 326 7.15 -3.18 -2.39
C PHE A 326 8.51 -3.25 -3.07
N LEU A 327 9.50 -3.86 -2.41
CA LEU A 327 10.81 -4.09 -3.00
C LEU A 327 10.73 -5.09 -4.16
N GLU A 328 10.03 -6.22 -3.99
CA GLU A 328 9.87 -7.22 -5.04
C GLU A 328 9.12 -6.68 -6.26
N VAL A 329 8.02 -5.94 -6.04
CA VAL A 329 7.27 -5.22 -7.10
C VAL A 329 8.18 -4.29 -7.90
N ALA A 330 9.13 -3.63 -7.24
CA ALA A 330 10.09 -2.72 -7.88
C ALA A 330 11.30 -3.44 -8.52
N GLY A 331 11.40 -4.76 -8.41
CA GLY A 331 12.55 -5.55 -8.85
C GLY A 331 13.82 -5.28 -8.02
N VAL A 332 13.66 -5.00 -6.72
CA VAL A 332 14.75 -4.75 -5.77
C VAL A 332 14.79 -5.87 -4.74
N ASP A 333 15.96 -6.48 -4.55
CA ASP A 333 16.12 -7.53 -3.54
C ASP A 333 15.95 -6.96 -2.12
N ALA A 334 15.09 -7.60 -1.32
CA ALA A 334 15.00 -7.29 0.10
C ALA A 334 16.27 -7.76 0.82
N PRO A 335 16.88 -6.94 1.70
CA PRO A 335 18.04 -7.37 2.46
C PRO A 335 17.66 -8.50 3.43
N PRO A 336 18.59 -9.44 3.74
CA PRO A 336 18.28 -10.62 4.57
C PRO A 336 17.74 -10.30 5.97
N GLU A 337 17.98 -9.09 6.47
CA GLU A 337 17.48 -8.60 7.74
C GLU A 337 15.97 -8.24 7.70
N MET A 338 15.36 -8.08 6.53
CA MET A 338 13.90 -7.96 6.38
C MET A 338 13.29 -9.35 6.52
N THR A 339 12.69 -9.61 7.69
CA THR A 339 12.15 -10.92 8.05
C THR A 339 10.71 -11.14 7.59
N GLY A 340 10.03 -10.07 7.14
CA GLY A 340 8.75 -10.17 6.43
C GLY A 340 8.85 -10.99 5.15
N ARG A 341 7.71 -11.50 4.68
CA ARG A 341 7.61 -12.27 3.44
C ARG A 341 6.76 -11.49 2.46
N SER A 342 7.24 -11.27 1.25
CA SER A 342 6.44 -10.59 0.23
C SER A 342 5.08 -11.27 0.02
N LEU A 343 4.05 -10.44 -0.14
CA LEU A 343 2.68 -10.83 -0.46
C LEU A 343 2.49 -10.99 -1.97
N LEU A 344 3.45 -10.58 -2.81
CA LEU A 344 3.33 -10.62 -4.26
C LEU A 344 2.94 -12.02 -4.80
N PRO A 345 3.48 -13.15 -4.28
CA PRO A 345 3.05 -14.47 -4.72
C PRO A 345 1.57 -14.78 -4.43
N LEU A 346 1.01 -14.21 -3.35
CA LEU A 346 -0.40 -14.37 -3.00
C LEU A 346 -1.30 -13.52 -3.91
N LEU A 347 -0.78 -12.37 -4.36
CA LEU A 347 -1.51 -11.40 -5.20
C LEU A 347 -1.56 -11.78 -6.68
N THR A 348 -0.60 -12.56 -7.18
CA THR A 348 -0.41 -12.82 -8.62
C THR A 348 -0.64 -14.27 -9.03
N ALA A 349 -0.83 -15.18 -8.08
CA ALA A 349 -1.08 -16.57 -8.40
C ALA A 349 -2.51 -16.77 -8.93
N GLU A 350 -2.66 -17.60 -9.98
CA GLU A 350 -3.96 -17.97 -10.54
C GLU A 350 -4.84 -18.68 -9.49
N GLU A 351 -4.22 -19.49 -8.64
CA GLU A 351 -4.76 -19.93 -7.36
C GLU A 351 -3.78 -19.48 -6.27
N PRO A 352 -4.17 -18.61 -5.33
CA PRO A 352 -3.31 -18.16 -4.25
C PRO A 352 -2.69 -19.38 -3.57
N ALA A 353 -1.39 -19.56 -3.75
CA ALA A 353 -0.70 -20.63 -3.05
C ALA A 353 -0.91 -20.41 -1.56
N GLN A 354 -1.31 -21.46 -0.83
CA GLN A 354 -1.45 -21.38 0.62
C GLN A 354 -0.17 -20.75 1.19
N ALA A 355 -0.29 -19.64 1.92
CA ALA A 355 0.88 -19.01 2.48
C ALA A 355 1.55 -20.03 3.39
N SER A 356 2.87 -20.12 3.31
CA SER A 356 3.66 -21.04 4.15
C SER A 356 3.68 -20.63 5.63
N ARG A 357 2.76 -19.76 6.06
CA ARG A 357 2.75 -19.17 7.39
C ARG A 357 1.46 -19.53 8.10
N ASP A 358 1.63 -20.28 9.16
CA ASP A 358 0.59 -20.81 10.04
C ASP A 358 0.40 -19.94 11.31
N ALA A 359 1.23 -18.90 11.49
CA ALA A 359 1.09 -17.91 12.55
C ALA A 359 1.79 -16.58 12.23
N VAL A 360 1.22 -15.46 12.71
CA VAL A 360 1.87 -14.15 12.81
C VAL A 360 2.15 -13.81 14.26
N TYR A 361 3.19 -13.02 14.50
CA TYR A 361 3.61 -12.64 15.84
C TYR A 361 3.37 -11.16 16.06
N MET A 362 2.66 -10.86 17.14
CA MET A 362 2.38 -9.51 17.59
C MET A 362 3.09 -9.29 18.91
N TYR A 363 3.66 -8.10 19.09
CA TYR A 363 4.43 -7.77 20.27
C TYR A 363 3.91 -6.49 20.92
N ARG A 364 3.94 -6.48 22.25
CA ARG A 364 3.63 -5.32 23.07
C ARG A 364 4.67 -5.16 24.18
N GLU A 365 5.43 -4.07 24.14
CA GLU A 365 6.21 -3.57 25.27
C GLU A 365 5.68 -2.22 25.76
N ARG A 366 6.42 -1.50 26.61
CA ARG A 366 6.07 -0.17 27.12
C ARG A 366 6.16 0.87 25.99
N HIS A 367 5.23 0.80 25.05
CA HIS A 367 5.10 1.70 23.90
C HIS A 367 4.57 3.08 24.29
N GLY A 368 5.02 3.65 25.40
CA GLY A 368 4.58 4.94 25.90
C GLY A 368 5.73 5.71 26.50
N PHE A 369 5.85 6.98 26.10
CA PHE A 369 6.57 7.96 26.90
C PHE A 369 5.85 8.06 28.25
N TYR A 370 6.52 7.69 29.33
CA TYR A 370 6.15 8.21 30.65
C TYR A 370 6.76 9.61 30.68
N PRO A 371 5.97 10.71 30.62
CA PRO A 371 6.49 11.98 31.09
C PRO A 371 6.92 11.69 32.52
N GLY A 372 8.22 11.82 32.76
CA GLY A 372 8.77 11.69 34.09
C GLY A 372 7.86 12.45 35.03
N THR A 373 7.46 11.77 36.11
CA THR A 373 6.89 12.43 37.28
C THR A 373 7.75 13.63 37.58
N GLY A 374 7.28 14.82 37.19
CA GLY A 374 7.73 16.05 37.79
C GLY A 374 7.44 15.93 39.28
N GLY A 375 8.49 15.78 40.08
CA GLY A 375 8.43 15.85 41.54
C GLY A 375 9.11 14.68 42.26
N MET A 376 10.42 14.78 42.46
CA MET A 376 11.03 15.14 43.76
C MET A 376 12.49 15.54 43.58
#